data_AF-A0A7C6WXC4-F1
#
_entry.id   AF-A0A7C6WXC4-F1
#
_cell.length_a   1.000
_cell.length_b   1.000
_cell.length_c   1.000
_cell.angle_alpha   90.00
_cell.angle_beta   90.00
_cell.angle_gamma   90.00
#
_symmetry.space_group_name_H-M   'P 1'
#
loop_
_entity.id
_entity.type
_entity.pdbx_description
1 polymer ?
#
loop_
_entity_poly.entity_id
_entity_poly.type
_entity_poly.pdbx_seq_one_letter_code
_entity_poly.pdbx_strand_id
1 'polypeptide(L)' 'MIDMTKWEQIAHDAMSARKPGGPGRLSGRISIVTGSAQGFGQGIAEEIYREGAFVVVADLNEPLAQEVA' A
#
# COMPACT_ATOMS: atom_id res chain seq x y z
N MET A 1 -18.35 -15.58 11.15
CA MET A 1 -17.38 -14.47 11.23
C MET A 1 -16.26 -14.80 10.25
N ILE A 2 -15.82 -13.84 9.44
CA ILE A 2 -14.73 -14.09 8.47
C ILE A 2 -13.41 -14.11 9.27
N ASP A 3 -12.61 -15.14 9.08
CA ASP A 3 -11.25 -15.23 9.66
C ASP A 3 -10.34 -14.22 8.95
N MET A 4 -9.77 -13.30 9.73
CA MET A 4 -8.90 -12.23 9.26
C MET A 4 -7.42 -12.44 9.60
N THR A 5 -7.06 -13.50 10.34
CA THR A 5 -5.72 -13.67 10.91
C THR A 5 -4.62 -13.66 9.84
N LYS A 6 -4.88 -14.26 8.67
CA LYS A 6 -3.96 -14.19 7.53
C LYS A 6 -3.65 -12.74 7.12
N TRP A 7 -4.69 -11.91 7.00
CA TRP A 7 -4.55 -10.53 6.52
C TRP A 7 -3.92 -9.63 7.58
N GLU A 8 -4.24 -9.86 8.85
CA GLU A 8 -3.62 -9.18 9.99
C GLU A 8 -2.10 -9.44 10.03
N GLN A 9 -1.67 -10.68 9.78
CA GLN A 9 -0.26 -11.03 9.73
C GLN A 9 0.45 -10.32 8.57
N ILE A 10 -0.13 -10.33 7.37
CA ILE A 10 0.42 -9.63 6.20
C ILE A 10 0.58 -8.13 6.49
N ALA A 11 -0.44 -7.50 7.07
CA ALA A 11 -0.39 -6.10 7.44
C ALA A 11 0.68 -5.82 8.50
N HIS A 12 0.78 -6.68 9.52
CA HIS A 12 1.81 -6.58 10.55
C HIS A 12 3.23 -6.65 9.97
N ASP A 13 3.48 -7.62 9.09
CA ASP A 13 4.80 -7.82 8.48
C ASP A 13 5.18 -6.62 7.59
N ALA A 14 4.26 -6.16 6.75
CA ALA A 14 4.45 -4.98 5.90
C ALA A 14 4.67 -3.70 6.72
N MET A 15 3.93 -3.53 7.82
CA MET A 15 4.07 -2.37 8.71
C MET A 15 5.35 -2.41 9.52
N SER A 16 5.82 -3.59 9.92
CA SER A 16 7.05 -3.76 10.71
C SER A 16 8.30 -3.61 9.86
N ALA A 17 8.24 -3.96 8.57
CA ALA A 17 9.34 -3.80 7.63
C ALA A 17 9.68 -2.32 7.34
N ARG A 18 8.73 -1.40 7.53
CA ARG A 18 8.92 0.04 7.33
C ARG A 18 8.93 0.76 8.68
N LYS A 19 9.96 1.57 8.95
CA LYS A 19 9.94 2.44 10.13
C LYS A 19 8.74 3.40 10.06
N PRO A 20 7.85 3.42 11.06
CA PRO A 20 6.87 4.50 11.19
C PRO A 20 7.63 5.82 11.35
N GLY A 21 7.21 6.89 10.65
CA GLY A 21 7.82 8.20 10.84
C GLY A 21 8.87 8.63 9.80
N GLY A 22 8.91 8.03 8.60
CA GLY A 22 9.72 8.57 7.49
C GLY A 22 9.33 10.02 7.14
N PRO A 23 10.21 10.81 6.48
CA PRO A 23 9.87 12.18 6.08
C PRO A 23 8.68 12.21 5.11
N GLY A 24 7.87 13.28 5.17
CA GLY A 24 6.71 13.47 4.29
C GLY A 24 5.40 13.71 5.05
N ARG A 25 4.41 14.27 4.36
CA ARG A 25 3.11 14.68 4.92
C ARG A 25 2.21 13.50 5.27
N LEU A 26 2.47 12.32 4.72
CA LEU A 26 1.65 11.12 4.88
C LEU A 26 2.34 10.04 5.73
N SER A 27 3.39 10.42 6.44
CA SER A 27 4.14 9.52 7.30
C SER A 27 3.25 8.74 8.27
N GLY A 28 3.36 7.41 8.24
CA GLY A 28 2.62 6.51 9.11
C GLY A 28 1.12 6.39 8.80
N ARG A 29 0.63 7.02 7.73
CA ARG A 29 -0.75 6.84 7.26
C ARG A 29 -0.88 5.58 6.41
N ILE A 30 -2.07 5.00 6.40
CA ILE A 30 -2.44 3.92 5.50
C ILE A 30 -3.35 4.50 4.41
N SER A 31 -3.03 4.23 3.15
CA SER A 31 -3.76 4.72 1.99
C SER A 31 -4.09 3.57 1.04
N ILE A 32 -5.31 3.54 0.53
CA ILE A 32 -5.75 2.57 -0.47
C ILE A 32 -5.93 3.33 -1.78
N VAL A 33 -5.26 2.90 -2.84
CA VAL A 33 -5.38 3.54 -4.16
C VAL A 33 -6.00 2.54 -5.12
N THR A 34 -7.20 2.84 -5.61
CA THR A 34 -7.92 2.00 -6.58
C THR A 34 -7.45 2.28 -8.01
N GLY A 35 -7.41 1.26 -8.88
CA GLY A 35 -6.96 1.41 -10.27
C GLY A 35 -5.47 1.73 -10.37
N SER A 36 -4.66 1.23 -9.42
CA SER A 36 -3.27 1.62 -9.21
C SER A 36 -2.25 0.66 -9.81
N ALA A 37 -2.68 -0.34 -10.59
CA ALA A 37 -1.74 -1.22 -11.27
C ALA A 37 -1.02 -0.54 -12.46
N GLN A 38 -1.52 0.61 -12.95
CA GLN A 38 -0.89 1.32 -14.07
C GLN A 38 -1.30 2.81 -14.16
N GLY A 39 -0.61 3.53 -15.06
CA GLY A 39 -0.97 4.89 -15.46
C GLY A 39 -0.93 5.88 -14.29
N PHE A 40 -1.93 6.77 -14.23
CA PHE A 40 -1.99 7.75 -13.14
C PHE A 40 -2.22 7.12 -11.77
N GLY A 41 -2.96 6.00 -11.68
CA GLY A 41 -3.20 5.33 -10.42
C GLY A 41 -1.90 4.80 -9.80
N GLN A 42 -1.03 4.21 -10.61
CA GLN A 42 0.31 3.80 -10.19
C GLN A 42 1.13 5.02 -9.73
N GLY A 43 1.18 6.09 -10.53
CA GLY A 43 1.92 7.30 -10.16
C GLY A 43 1.43 7.95 -8.85
N ILE A 44 0.12 7.92 -8.59
CA ILE A 44 -0.48 8.39 -7.33
C ILE A 44 -0.05 7.49 -6.16
N ALA A 45 -0.10 6.16 -6.34
CA ALA A 45 0.33 5.21 -5.32
C ALA A 45 1.82 5.40 -4.97
N GLU A 46 2.67 5.57 -5.98
CA GLU A 46 4.09 5.85 -5.80
C GLU A 46 4.35 7.15 -5.03
N GLU A 47 3.65 8.23 -5.37
CA GLU A 47 3.87 9.52 -4.70
C GLU A 47 3.39 9.51 -3.25
N ILE A 48 2.25 8.87 -2.98
CA ILE A 48 1.75 8.66 -1.61
C ILE A 48 2.73 7.81 -0.80
N TYR A 49 3.32 6.77 -1.42
CA TYR A 49 4.35 5.94 -0.81
C TYR A 49 5.63 6.73 -0.50
N ARG A 50 6.06 7.64 -1.39
CA ARG A 50 7.20 8.54 -1.17
C ARG A 50 6.96 9.50 -0.01
N GLU A 51 5.73 9.98 0.17
CA GLU A 51 5.30 10.86 1.27
C GLU A 51 5.20 10.15 2.64
N GLY A 52 5.62 8.88 2.73
CA GLY A 52 5.78 8.19 4.00
C GLY A 52 4.63 7.24 4.36
N ALA A 53 3.60 7.12 3.52
CA ALA A 53 2.47 6.25 3.78
C ALA A 53 2.78 4.77 3.55
N PHE A 54 1.94 3.93 4.13
CA PHE A 54 1.68 2.55 3.71
C PHE A 54 0.62 2.58 2.62
N VAL A 55 0.87 1.92 1.49
CA VAL A 55 -0.02 1.98 0.32
C VAL A 55 -0.53 0.60 -0.02
N VAL A 56 -1.84 0.47 -0.21
CA VAL A 56 -2.48 -0.70 -0.80
C VAL A 56 -2.73 -0.41 -2.27
N VAL A 57 -2.11 -1.21 -3.14
CA VAL A 57 -2.37 -1.24 -4.58
C VAL A 57 -3.65 -2.07 -4.78
N ALA A 58 -4.77 -1.41 -5.01
CA ALA A 58 -6.05 -2.05 -5.24
C ALA A 58 -6.42 -1.97 -6.73
N ASP A 59 -6.38 -3.08 -7.43
CA ASP A 59 -6.74 -3.14 -8.85
C ASP A 59 -7.49 -4.43 -9.18
N LEU A 60 -8.25 -4.42 -10.27
CA LEU A 60 -8.88 -5.62 -10.81
C LEU A 60 -7.86 -6.51 -11.53
N ASN A 61 -6.79 -5.92 -12.09
CA ASN A 61 -5.71 -6.67 -12.71
C ASN A 61 -4.70 -7.11 -11.65
N GLU A 62 -5.01 -8.22 -10.96
CA GLU A 62 -4.16 -8.76 -9.89
C GLU A 62 -2.71 -9.00 -10.32
N PRO A 63 -2.41 -9.65 -11.47
CA PRO A 63 -1.02 -9.84 -11.90
C PRO A 63 -0.24 -8.54 -12.00
N LEU A 64 -0.85 -7.49 -12.58
CA LEU A 64 -0.20 -6.20 -12.73
C LEU A 64 -0.08 -5.46 -11.38
N ALA A 65 -1.08 -5.59 -10.51
CA ALA A 65 -1.02 -5.04 -9.17
C ALA A 65 0.13 -5.64 -8.35
N GLN A 66 0.41 -6.94 -8.51
CA GLN A 66 1.53 -7.63 -7.86
C GLN A 66 2.89 -7.17 -8.38
N GLU A 67 3.00 -6.70 -9.63
CA GLU A 67 4.25 -6.12 -10.15
C GLU A 67 4.55 -4.73 -9.55
N VAL A 68 3.51 -3.99 -9.15
CA VAL A 68 3.62 -2.62 -8.59
C VAL A 68 3.81 -2.61 -7.06
N ALA A 69 3.18 -3.57 -6.35
CA ALA A 69 3.14 -3.63 -4.89
C ALA A 69 4.48 -4.01 -4.24
#